data_AF-A0A7C7VV53-F1
#
_entry.id   AF-A0A7C7VV53-F1
#
_cell.length_a   1.000
_cell.length_b   1.000
_cell.length_c   1.000
_cell.angle_alpha   90.00
_cell.angle_beta   90.00
_cell.angle_gamma   90.00
#
_symmetry.space_group_name_H-M   'P 1'
#
loop_
_entity.id
_entity.type
_entity.pdbx_description
1 polymer ?
#
loop_
_entity_poly.entity_id
_entity_poly.type
_entity_poly.pdbx_seq_one_letter_code
_entity_poly.pdbx_strand_id
1 'polypeptide(L)'
;YIYEGDAIQVVLSQRLKISINMDSFDIYRALRTINPSPYMYYLKFGELQVVGSSPEVLVRLEDGKVEVRPIAGTRKRGKNEQEDLELERDLLADEKELAEHIMLVDLGRNDLGRVAEISSVEVDEQFTIERYSHVMHIVSNVRGELKKDLDCFDVLEAAFPAGTLSGAPKIRAMEIIDELEPTRRGLYGGAVGYISFNGNMDTAIAIRTLLIKGDTAYLGVGAGIVADSVPETEFEETMNKGRALLKALEMAEKGLVV
;
A
#
# COMPACT_ATOMS: atom_id res chain seq x y z
N TYR A 1 -18.38 14.08 -8.62
CA TYR A 1 -16.91 14.02 -8.77
C TYR A 1 -16.47 13.24 -10.02
N ILE A 2 -16.41 11.90 -10.03
CA ILE A 2 -15.79 11.15 -11.15
C ILE A 2 -16.50 11.39 -12.49
N TYR A 3 -17.83 11.24 -12.55
CA TYR A 3 -18.60 11.53 -13.77
C TYR A 3 -18.58 13.01 -14.19
N GLU A 4 -18.23 13.91 -13.27
CA GLU A 4 -18.09 15.35 -13.54
C GLU A 4 -16.66 15.71 -14.01
N GLY A 5 -15.73 14.75 -14.01
CA GLY A 5 -14.35 14.93 -14.43
C GLY A 5 -13.39 15.44 -13.35
N ASP A 6 -13.83 15.55 -12.10
CA ASP A 6 -12.99 16.05 -10.99
C ASP A 6 -11.83 15.09 -10.65
N ALA A 7 -12.07 13.79 -10.78
CA ALA A 7 -11.09 12.74 -10.52
C ALA A 7 -11.35 11.53 -11.41
N ILE A 8 -10.29 10.81 -11.78
CA ILE A 8 -10.34 9.53 -12.48
C ILE A 8 -10.60 8.40 -11.46
N GLN A 9 -9.93 8.50 -10.30
CA GLN A 9 -10.03 7.54 -9.21
C GLN A 9 -9.96 8.27 -7.88
N VAL A 10 -10.74 7.81 -6.89
CA VAL A 10 -10.64 8.23 -5.49
C VAL A 10 -10.66 7.00 -4.60
N VAL A 11 -9.68 6.86 -3.71
CA VAL A 11 -9.57 5.72 -2.80
C VAL A 11 -10.26 6.08 -1.50
N LEU A 12 -11.46 5.56 -1.27
CA LEU A 12 -12.21 5.77 -0.03
C LEU A 12 -11.90 4.66 0.97
N SER A 13 -11.93 5.02 2.26
CA SER A 13 -11.65 4.10 3.34
C SER A 13 -12.63 4.21 4.50
N GLN A 14 -12.66 3.15 5.29
CA GLN A 14 -13.36 3.07 6.56
C GLN A 14 -12.41 2.59 7.65
N ARG A 15 -12.70 2.97 8.90
CA ARG A 15 -11.94 2.55 10.07
C ARG A 15 -12.74 1.58 10.92
N LEU A 16 -12.25 0.35 11.01
CA LEU A 16 -12.74 -0.63 11.97
C LEU A 16 -12.11 -0.34 13.34
N LYS A 17 -12.92 -0.46 14.38
CA LYS A 17 -12.51 -0.34 15.79
C LYS A 17 -12.78 -1.67 16.48
N ILE A 18 -11.74 -2.25 17.06
CA ILE A 18 -11.79 -3.60 17.62
C ILE A 18 -11.24 -3.55 19.05
N SER A 19 -12.00 -4.05 20.02
CA SER A 19 -11.51 -4.22 21.38
C SER A 19 -10.57 -5.41 21.45
N ILE A 20 -9.45 -5.25 22.16
CA ILE A 20 -8.41 -6.26 22.31
C ILE A 20 -8.04 -6.42 23.78
N ASN A 21 -7.70 -7.65 24.19
CA ASN A 21 -7.28 -8.00 25.54
C ASN A 21 -5.96 -8.79 25.58
N MET A 22 -5.37 -9.04 24.41
CA MET A 22 -4.11 -9.75 24.20
C MET A 22 -2.94 -8.79 23.97
N ASP A 23 -1.70 -9.28 24.08
CA ASP A 23 -0.53 -8.46 23.78
C ASP A 23 -0.44 -8.19 22.27
N SER A 24 -0.20 -6.93 21.91
CA SER A 24 0.03 -6.49 20.53
C SER A 24 1.13 -7.27 19.79
N PHE A 25 2.13 -7.78 20.51
CA PHE A 25 3.21 -8.56 19.95
C PHE A 25 2.74 -9.95 19.52
N ASP A 26 1.75 -10.54 20.19
CA ASP A 26 1.13 -11.79 19.73
C ASP A 26 0.31 -11.56 18.45
N ILE A 27 -0.34 -10.39 18.32
CA ILE A 27 -0.99 -10.01 17.05
C ILE A 27 0.05 -9.93 15.92
N TYR A 28 1.21 -9.31 16.18
CA TYR A 28 2.32 -9.26 15.21
C TYR A 28 2.81 -10.66 14.81
N ARG A 29 3.02 -11.56 15.79
CA ARG A 29 3.43 -12.95 15.53
C ARG A 29 2.39 -13.71 14.71
N ALA A 30 1.10 -13.56 15.04
CA ALA A 30 0.01 -14.17 14.28
C ALA A 30 -0.03 -13.64 12.83
N LEU A 31 0.09 -12.31 12.66
CA LEU A 31 0.11 -11.67 11.35
C LEU A 31 1.28 -12.16 10.49
N ARG A 32 2.48 -12.25 11.06
CA ARG A 32 3.67 -12.80 10.39
C ARG A 32 3.44 -14.20 9.85
N THR A 33 2.72 -15.04 10.57
CA THR A 33 2.40 -16.42 10.15
C THR A 33 1.35 -16.45 9.05
N ILE A 34 0.33 -15.59 9.14
CA ILE A 34 -0.82 -15.60 8.21
C ILE A 34 -0.50 -14.89 6.89
N ASN A 35 0.22 -13.78 6.94
CA ASN A 35 0.45 -12.91 5.78
C ASN A 35 1.83 -12.26 5.88
N PRO A 36 2.92 -13.01 5.68
CA PRO A 36 4.26 -12.44 5.58
C PRO A 36 4.36 -11.53 4.35
N SER A 37 5.03 -10.39 4.50
CA SER A 37 5.24 -9.42 3.43
C SER A 37 6.66 -8.84 3.50
N PRO A 38 7.13 -8.13 2.46
CA PRO A 38 8.45 -7.49 2.46
C PRO A 38 8.63 -6.50 3.62
N TYR A 39 7.56 -5.81 4.02
CA TYR A 39 7.59 -4.79 5.08
C TYR A 39 6.74 -5.20 6.27
N MET A 40 7.37 -5.89 7.22
CA MET A 40 6.76 -6.18 8.51
C MET A 40 7.35 -5.29 9.59
N TYR A 41 6.48 -4.76 10.45
CA TYR A 41 6.91 -3.87 11.52
C TYR A 41 6.07 -4.04 12.80
N TYR A 42 6.78 -3.92 13.91
CA TYR A 42 6.23 -3.80 15.25
C TYR A 42 6.91 -2.61 15.92
N LEU A 43 6.20 -1.50 16.06
CA LEU A 43 6.72 -0.28 16.68
C LEU A 43 5.96 -0.01 17.99
N LYS A 44 6.71 0.26 19.06
CA LYS A 44 6.16 0.54 20.40
C LYS A 44 6.55 1.93 20.85
N PHE A 45 5.60 2.86 20.79
CA PHE A 45 5.73 4.25 21.21
C PHE A 45 4.95 4.49 22.52
N GLY A 46 5.39 3.84 23.60
CA GLY A 46 4.69 3.87 24.88
C GLY A 46 3.32 3.18 24.79
N GLU A 47 2.23 3.95 24.98
CA GLU A 47 0.85 3.48 24.90
C GLU A 47 0.34 3.29 23.45
N LEU A 48 1.07 3.81 22.47
CA LEU A 48 0.76 3.66 21.06
C LEU A 48 1.62 2.56 20.46
N GLN A 49 0.98 1.58 19.82
CA GLN A 49 1.67 0.46 19.17
C GLN A 49 1.22 0.37 17.72
N VAL A 50 2.14 0.01 16.83
CA VAL A 50 1.89 -0.19 15.40
C VAL A 50 2.29 -1.60 15.04
N VAL A 51 1.34 -2.36 14.49
CA VAL A 51 1.55 -3.75 14.03
C VAL A 51 1.16 -3.80 12.56
N GLY A 52 2.08 -4.11 11.66
CA GLY A 52 1.76 -4.15 10.23
C GLY A 52 2.57 -5.14 9.41
N SER A 53 2.00 -5.47 8.25
CA SER A 53 2.58 -6.32 7.21
C SER A 53 2.19 -5.74 5.84
N SER A 54 2.94 -4.71 5.43
CA SER A 54 2.67 -3.98 4.19
C SER A 54 3.29 -4.67 2.98
N PRO A 55 2.51 -4.89 1.92
CA PRO A 55 3.01 -5.44 0.67
C PRO A 55 3.73 -4.41 -0.21
N GLU A 56 3.61 -3.11 0.09
CA GLU A 56 3.90 -2.04 -0.88
C GLU A 56 4.87 -1.00 -0.29
N VAL A 57 5.93 -0.72 -1.05
CA VAL A 57 6.86 0.37 -0.77
C VAL A 57 6.18 1.70 -1.08
N LEU A 58 6.36 2.70 -0.22
CA LEU A 58 5.97 4.07 -0.55
C LEU A 58 7.07 4.70 -1.41
N VAL A 59 8.30 4.76 -0.89
CA VAL A 59 9.49 5.26 -1.57
C VAL A 59 10.74 4.82 -0.83
N ARG A 60 11.81 4.57 -1.59
CA ARG A 60 13.14 4.26 -1.08
C ARG A 60 14.19 5.18 -1.70
N LEU A 61 15.17 5.55 -0.89
CA LEU A 61 16.36 6.30 -1.28
C LEU A 61 17.60 5.55 -0.80
N GLU A 62 18.45 5.12 -1.73
CA GLU A 62 19.71 4.44 -1.42
C GLU A 62 20.83 4.98 -2.29
N ASP A 63 21.87 5.52 -1.66
CA ASP A 63 23.08 6.02 -2.33
C ASP A 63 22.77 7.00 -3.48
N GLY A 64 21.81 7.90 -3.25
CA GLY A 64 21.35 8.91 -4.22
C GLY A 64 20.37 8.39 -5.27
N LYS A 65 19.94 7.12 -5.21
CA LYS A 65 18.92 6.56 -6.11
C LYS A 65 17.57 6.52 -5.41
N VAL A 66 16.57 7.16 -6.00
CA VAL A 66 15.18 7.15 -5.53
C VAL A 66 14.43 6.10 -6.33
N GLU A 67 13.64 5.26 -5.67
CA GLU A 67 12.79 4.26 -6.32
C GLU A 67 11.40 4.17 -5.69
N VAL A 68 10.41 3.90 -6.54
CA VAL A 68 9.05 3.50 -6.17
C VAL A 68 8.66 2.29 -6.98
N ARG A 69 7.81 1.45 -6.40
CA ARG A 69 7.45 0.17 -7.00
C ARG A 69 5.93 0.01 -7.07
N PRO A 70 5.28 0.58 -8.11
CA PRO A 70 3.85 0.44 -8.31
C PRO A 70 3.42 -1.03 -8.41
N ILE A 71 2.30 -1.36 -7.76
CA ILE A 71 1.69 -2.68 -7.76
C ILE A 71 0.20 -2.52 -8.10
N ALA A 72 -0.24 -3.19 -9.16
CA ALA A 72 -1.66 -3.34 -9.51
C ALA A 72 -1.90 -4.69 -10.16
N GLY A 73 -3.16 -5.02 -10.44
CA GLY A 73 -3.50 -6.34 -10.97
C GLY A 73 -3.39 -7.41 -9.91
N THR A 74 -4.45 -8.21 -9.73
CA THR A 74 -4.40 -9.33 -8.79
C THR A 74 -4.99 -10.58 -9.40
N ARG A 75 -4.25 -11.68 -9.31
CA ARG A 75 -4.80 -13.04 -9.46
C ARG A 75 -4.42 -13.89 -8.26
N LYS A 76 -5.25 -14.89 -7.96
CA LYS A 76 -4.89 -15.93 -6.97
C LYS A 76 -3.74 -16.77 -7.52
N ARG A 77 -2.99 -17.42 -6.64
CA ARG A 77 -2.03 -18.46 -7.08
C ARG A 77 -2.78 -19.68 -7.63
N GLY A 78 -2.24 -20.28 -8.69
CA GLY A 78 -2.75 -21.53 -9.25
C GLY A 78 -2.53 -22.70 -8.29
N LYS A 79 -3.34 -23.75 -8.41
CA LYS A 79 -3.18 -24.98 -7.60
C LYS A 79 -2.00 -25.82 -8.07
N ASN A 80 -1.52 -25.57 -9.28
CA ASN A 80 -0.34 -26.18 -9.89
C ASN A 80 0.33 -25.16 -10.82
N GLU A 81 1.53 -25.50 -11.31
CA GLU A 81 2.35 -24.62 -12.16
C GLU A 81 1.65 -24.23 -13.46
N GLN A 82 0.91 -25.16 -14.08
CA GLN A 82 0.19 -24.87 -15.32
C GLN A 82 -0.92 -23.84 -15.10
N GLU A 83 -1.75 -24.03 -14.08
CA GLU A 83 -2.81 -23.07 -13.71
C GLU A 83 -2.21 -21.72 -13.30
N ASP A 84 -1.06 -21.70 -12.62
CA ASP A 84 -0.37 -20.46 -12.22
C ASP A 84 0.12 -19.67 -13.43
N LEU A 85 0.62 -20.35 -14.47
CA LEU A 85 1.04 -19.72 -15.74
C LEU A 85 -0.16 -19.26 -16.58
N GLU A 86 -1.28 -19.98 -16.54
CA GLU A 86 -2.52 -19.56 -17.20
C GLU A 86 -3.07 -18.28 -16.54
N LEU A 87 -3.09 -18.21 -15.21
CA LEU A 87 -3.50 -17.01 -14.46
C LEU A 87 -2.55 -15.82 -14.68
N GLU A 88 -1.25 -16.08 -14.82
CA GLU A 88 -0.28 -15.04 -15.20
C GLU A 88 -0.62 -14.44 -16.58
N ARG A 89 -0.84 -15.30 -17.58
CA ARG A 89 -1.17 -14.86 -18.95
C ARG A 89 -2.50 -14.14 -19.01
N ASP A 90 -3.49 -14.60 -18.23
CA ASP A 90 -4.78 -13.92 -18.07
C ASP A 90 -4.60 -12.51 -17.52
N LEU A 91 -3.81 -12.36 -16.44
CA LEU A 91 -3.54 -11.06 -15.83
C LEU A 91 -2.84 -10.09 -16.79
N LEU A 92 -1.83 -10.57 -17.52
CA LEU A 92 -1.09 -9.76 -18.50
C LEU A 92 -1.87 -9.48 -19.79
N ALA A 93 -3.01 -10.15 -20.01
CA ALA A 93 -3.90 -9.89 -21.14
C ALA A 93 -5.10 -9.00 -20.76
N ASP A 94 -5.29 -8.71 -19.48
CA ASP A 94 -6.39 -7.89 -18.98
C ASP A 94 -6.11 -6.40 -19.23
N GLU A 95 -6.74 -5.85 -20.27
CA GLU A 95 -6.57 -4.45 -20.67
C GLU A 95 -6.94 -3.46 -19.55
N LYS A 96 -7.89 -3.82 -18.66
CA LYS A 96 -8.30 -2.97 -17.53
C LYS A 96 -7.18 -2.89 -16.50
N GLU A 97 -6.65 -4.04 -16.09
CA GLU A 97 -5.58 -4.13 -15.09
C GLU A 97 -4.29 -3.47 -15.60
N LEU A 98 -3.96 -3.64 -16.89
CA LEU A 98 -2.82 -2.97 -17.52
C LEU A 98 -3.00 -1.45 -17.55
N ALA A 99 -4.20 -0.95 -17.87
CA ALA A 99 -4.47 0.48 -17.90
C ALA A 99 -4.34 1.12 -16.50
N GLU A 100 -4.88 0.47 -15.47
CA GLU A 100 -4.71 0.90 -14.08
C GLU A 100 -3.24 0.90 -13.67
N HIS A 101 -2.50 -0.17 -14.02
CA HIS A 101 -1.07 -0.26 -13.72
C HIS A 101 -0.24 0.83 -14.40
N ILE A 102 -0.51 1.12 -15.69
CA ILE A 102 0.15 2.20 -16.43
C ILE A 102 -0.07 3.54 -15.74
N MET A 103 -1.31 3.82 -15.30
CA MET A 103 -1.63 5.05 -14.58
C MET A 103 -0.78 5.19 -13.30
N LEU A 104 -0.60 4.11 -12.54
CA LEU A 104 0.23 4.13 -11.33
C LEU A 104 1.72 4.30 -11.64
N VAL A 105 2.21 3.69 -12.72
CA VAL A 105 3.58 3.91 -13.19
C VAL A 105 3.80 5.37 -13.58
N ASP A 106 2.86 5.98 -14.31
CA ASP A 106 2.96 7.38 -14.69
C ASP A 106 2.86 8.33 -13.49
N LEU A 107 2.06 7.98 -12.48
CA LEU A 107 2.02 8.72 -11.23
C LEU A 107 3.36 8.62 -10.49
N GLY A 108 3.96 7.42 -10.41
CA GLY A 108 5.28 7.22 -9.83
C GLY A 108 6.36 8.03 -10.56
N ARG A 109 6.32 8.05 -11.90
CA ARG A 109 7.21 8.89 -12.72
C ARG A 109 7.00 10.39 -12.43
N ASN A 110 5.75 10.82 -12.26
CA ASN A 110 5.44 12.20 -11.94
C ASN A 110 5.94 12.60 -10.54
N ASP A 111 5.81 11.71 -9.57
CA ASP A 111 6.28 11.92 -8.20
C ASP A 111 7.81 12.01 -8.15
N LEU A 112 8.50 11.05 -8.77
CA LEU A 112 9.97 11.05 -8.83
C LEU A 112 10.52 12.21 -9.66
N GLY A 113 9.84 12.59 -10.74
CA GLY A 113 10.25 13.71 -11.60
C GLY A 113 10.36 15.06 -10.89
N ARG A 114 9.73 15.22 -9.72
CA ARG A 114 9.87 16.44 -8.90
C ARG A 114 11.24 16.53 -8.21
N VAL A 115 11.80 15.40 -7.81
CA VAL A 115 13.02 15.31 -6.97
C VAL A 115 14.23 14.73 -7.71
N ALA A 116 14.01 14.08 -8.84
CA ALA A 116 15.08 13.44 -9.61
C ALA A 116 15.74 14.40 -10.63
N GLU A 117 17.00 14.12 -10.96
CA GLU A 117 17.77 14.79 -12.01
C GLU A 117 17.05 14.69 -13.37
N ILE A 118 17.19 15.73 -14.18
CA ILE A 118 16.54 15.81 -15.49
C ILE A 118 16.96 14.60 -16.32
N SER A 119 15.98 13.91 -16.92
CA SER A 119 16.18 12.73 -17.76
C SER A 119 16.77 11.50 -17.05
N SER A 120 16.83 11.47 -15.71
CA SER A 120 17.24 10.28 -14.94
C SER A 120 16.10 9.32 -14.62
N VAL A 121 14.85 9.79 -14.68
CA VAL A 121 13.67 8.97 -14.33
C VAL A 121 13.41 7.94 -15.43
N GLU A 122 13.50 6.67 -15.07
CA GLU A 122 13.28 5.54 -15.97
C GLU A 122 12.40 4.46 -15.32
N VAL A 123 11.82 3.61 -16.18
CA VAL A 123 11.12 2.39 -15.79
C VAL A 123 12.00 1.23 -16.23
N ASP A 124 12.74 0.62 -15.30
CA ASP A 124 13.74 -0.40 -15.62
C ASP A 124 13.18 -1.84 -15.55
N GLU A 125 12.12 -2.04 -14.77
CA GLU A 125 11.28 -3.25 -14.79
C GLU A 125 9.85 -2.86 -15.13
N GLN A 126 9.26 -3.46 -16.17
CA GLN A 126 7.91 -3.15 -16.63
C GLN A 126 7.05 -4.41 -16.75
N PHE A 127 5.81 -4.35 -16.26
CA PHE A 127 4.82 -5.42 -16.30
C PHE A 127 5.33 -6.80 -15.86
N THR A 128 6.19 -6.82 -14.84
CA THR A 128 6.74 -8.08 -14.30
C THR A 128 5.75 -8.69 -13.30
N ILE A 129 5.68 -10.02 -13.26
CA ILE A 129 4.75 -10.72 -12.36
C ILE A 129 5.48 -11.13 -11.10
N GLU A 130 5.07 -10.55 -9.97
CA GLU A 130 5.53 -10.96 -8.66
C GLU A 130 4.55 -11.91 -7.99
N ARG A 131 5.07 -13.04 -7.50
CA ARG A 131 4.29 -14.09 -6.85
C ARG A 131 4.45 -14.01 -5.34
N TYR A 132 3.34 -13.80 -4.65
CA TYR A 132 3.21 -13.87 -3.20
C TYR A 132 2.63 -15.23 -2.79
N SER A 133 2.49 -15.47 -1.48
CA SER A 133 2.01 -16.76 -0.95
C SER A 133 0.61 -17.14 -1.43
N HIS A 134 -0.27 -16.16 -1.70
CA HIS A 134 -1.68 -16.40 -2.04
C HIS A 134 -2.14 -15.72 -3.32
N VAL A 135 -1.39 -14.73 -3.81
CA VAL A 135 -1.73 -13.92 -4.98
C VAL A 135 -0.49 -13.64 -5.82
N MET A 136 -0.70 -13.16 -7.04
CA MET A 136 0.32 -12.55 -7.89
C MET A 136 -0.13 -11.17 -8.35
N HIS A 137 0.83 -10.29 -8.62
CA HIS A 137 0.59 -8.91 -9.03
C HIS A 137 1.44 -8.50 -10.22
N ILE A 138 0.94 -7.52 -10.99
CA ILE A 138 1.73 -6.78 -11.97
C ILE A 138 2.55 -5.75 -11.19
N VAL A 139 3.85 -5.74 -11.43
CA VAL A 139 4.81 -4.87 -10.76
C VAL A 139 5.66 -4.16 -11.80
N SER A 140 5.99 -2.92 -11.50
CA SER A 140 7.00 -2.17 -12.25
C SER A 140 7.87 -1.40 -11.28
N ASN A 141 9.08 -1.09 -11.70
CA ASN A 141 10.02 -0.32 -10.92
C ASN A 141 10.28 1.01 -11.62
N VAL A 142 10.10 2.11 -10.89
CA VAL A 142 10.39 3.46 -11.38
C VAL A 142 11.51 4.00 -10.51
N ARG A 143 12.61 4.41 -11.13
CA ARG A 143 13.77 4.93 -10.43
C ARG A 143 14.33 6.20 -11.05
N GLY A 144 15.08 6.96 -10.27
CA GLY A 144 15.80 8.15 -10.72
C GLY A 144 16.97 8.51 -9.80
N GLU A 145 17.81 9.43 -10.26
CA GLU A 145 18.92 9.97 -9.46
C GLU A 145 18.44 11.22 -8.72
N LEU A 146 18.63 11.29 -7.40
CA LEU A 146 18.25 12.44 -6.58
C LEU A 146 19.02 13.70 -7.00
N LYS A 147 18.33 14.83 -7.12
CA LYS A 147 18.97 16.14 -7.32
C LYS A 147 19.96 16.44 -6.20
N LYS A 148 21.11 17.01 -6.56
CA LYS A 148 22.23 17.26 -5.62
C LYS A 148 21.90 18.16 -4.41
N ASP A 149 20.86 18.98 -4.51
CA ASP A 149 20.43 19.94 -3.48
C ASP A 149 19.24 19.44 -2.65
N LEU A 150 18.78 18.22 -2.88
CA LEU A 150 17.66 17.61 -2.17
C LEU A 150 18.10 16.45 -1.28
N ASP A 151 17.26 16.10 -0.30
CA ASP A 151 17.50 15.02 0.64
C ASP A 151 16.32 14.03 0.76
N CYS A 152 16.40 13.10 1.72
CA CYS A 152 15.37 12.10 1.95
C CYS A 152 14.00 12.69 2.33
N PHE A 153 13.95 13.87 2.95
CA PHE A 153 12.70 14.50 3.35
C PHE A 153 11.99 15.07 2.12
N ASP A 154 12.72 15.67 1.19
CA ASP A 154 12.17 16.11 -0.11
C ASP A 154 11.61 14.92 -0.90
N VAL A 155 12.31 13.80 -0.90
CA VAL A 155 11.87 12.55 -1.53
C VAL A 155 10.57 12.04 -0.91
N LEU A 156 10.50 12.00 0.41
CA LEU A 156 9.30 11.57 1.12
C LEU A 156 8.11 12.50 0.84
N GLU A 157 8.31 13.82 0.90
CA GLU A 157 7.27 14.80 0.59
C GLU A 157 6.75 14.65 -0.83
N ALA A 158 7.65 14.42 -1.80
CA ALA A 158 7.27 14.22 -3.19
C ALA A 158 6.45 12.94 -3.40
N ALA A 159 6.83 11.82 -2.79
CA ALA A 159 6.09 10.56 -2.97
C ALA A 159 4.76 10.53 -2.18
N PHE A 160 4.67 11.28 -1.07
CA PHE A 160 3.57 11.14 -0.10
C PHE A 160 2.29 11.93 -0.49
N PRO A 161 1.10 11.37 -0.21
CA PRO A 161 0.81 9.96 0.02
C PRO A 161 0.83 9.17 -1.30
N ALA A 162 0.85 7.84 -1.20
CA ALA A 162 0.75 6.99 -2.37
C ALA A 162 -0.56 7.21 -3.15
N GLY A 163 -0.48 7.15 -4.49
CA GLY A 163 -1.65 7.21 -5.37
C GLY A 163 -2.66 6.10 -5.12
N THR A 164 -2.16 4.89 -4.83
CA THR A 164 -2.94 3.70 -4.49
C THR A 164 -3.78 3.88 -3.23
N LEU A 165 -3.49 4.90 -2.42
CA LEU A 165 -4.22 5.24 -1.20
C LEU A 165 -4.88 6.61 -1.27
N SER A 166 -4.77 7.35 -2.36
CA SER A 166 -5.39 8.67 -2.52
C SER A 166 -6.28 8.70 -3.76
N GLY A 167 -5.68 8.76 -4.94
CA GLY A 167 -6.37 8.74 -6.22
C GLY A 167 -5.64 9.58 -7.27
N ALA A 168 -6.33 9.85 -8.37
CA ALA A 168 -5.79 10.60 -9.49
C ALA A 168 -6.85 11.57 -10.05
N PRO A 169 -6.55 12.89 -10.20
CA PRO A 169 -5.36 13.60 -9.73
C PRO A 169 -5.23 13.61 -8.19
N LYS A 170 -4.01 13.45 -7.68
CA LYS A 170 -3.72 13.21 -6.24
C LYS A 170 -4.34 14.27 -5.31
N ILE A 171 -4.11 15.55 -5.59
CA ILE A 171 -4.60 16.66 -4.73
C ILE A 171 -6.12 16.66 -4.67
N ARG A 172 -6.79 16.60 -5.82
CA ARG A 172 -8.25 16.64 -5.89
C ARG A 172 -8.89 15.41 -5.25
N ALA A 173 -8.28 14.23 -5.42
CA ALA A 173 -8.73 13.02 -4.74
C ALA A 173 -8.63 13.15 -3.20
N MET A 174 -7.57 13.77 -2.67
CA MET A 174 -7.43 14.01 -1.23
C MET A 174 -8.48 15.00 -0.69
N GLU A 175 -8.86 16.02 -1.44
CA GLU A 175 -9.96 16.92 -1.07
C GLU A 175 -11.29 16.17 -0.96
N ILE A 176 -11.59 15.33 -1.95
CA ILE A 176 -12.81 14.50 -1.93
C ILE A 176 -12.79 13.52 -0.75
N ILE A 177 -11.63 12.94 -0.43
CA ILE A 177 -11.48 12.07 0.75
C ILE A 177 -11.79 12.83 2.04
N ASP A 178 -11.28 14.06 2.21
CA ASP A 178 -11.54 14.88 3.40
C ASP A 178 -13.01 15.29 3.52
N GLU A 179 -13.69 15.52 2.38
CA GLU A 179 -15.13 15.81 2.34
C GLU A 179 -16.00 14.60 2.72
N LEU A 180 -15.60 13.39 2.32
CA LEU A 180 -16.44 12.19 2.44
C LEU A 180 -16.14 11.31 3.65
N GLU A 181 -14.88 11.22 4.11
CA GLU A 181 -14.52 10.39 5.24
C GLU A 181 -14.88 11.06 6.57
N PRO A 182 -15.56 10.36 7.51
CA PRO A 182 -16.07 10.99 8.72
C PRO A 182 -14.97 11.38 9.72
N THR A 183 -13.73 10.92 9.51
CA THR A 183 -12.61 11.16 10.40
C THR A 183 -11.29 11.12 9.65
N ARG A 184 -10.29 11.84 10.16
CA ARG A 184 -8.90 11.74 9.68
C ARG A 184 -8.38 10.30 9.73
N ARG A 185 -7.60 9.93 8.71
CA ARG A 185 -7.01 8.59 8.56
C ARG A 185 -5.95 8.24 9.60
N GLY A 186 -5.27 9.24 10.15
CA GLY A 186 -4.16 9.01 11.07
C GLY A 186 -3.02 8.28 10.36
N LEU A 187 -2.65 7.10 10.86
CA LEU A 187 -1.58 6.30 10.25
C LEU A 187 -2.00 5.66 8.92
N TYR A 188 -3.28 5.35 8.70
CA TYR A 188 -3.72 4.63 7.50
C TYR A 188 -3.43 5.43 6.22
N GLY A 189 -2.78 4.77 5.24
CA GLY A 189 -2.33 5.42 4.00
C GLY A 189 -1.13 6.35 4.18
N GLY A 190 -0.56 6.41 5.40
CA GLY A 190 0.71 7.07 5.69
C GLY A 190 1.92 6.21 5.33
N ALA A 191 3.03 6.43 6.04
CA ALA A 191 4.29 5.74 5.82
C ALA A 191 4.84 5.14 7.12
N VAL A 192 5.48 3.98 7.03
CA VAL A 192 6.26 3.37 8.11
C VAL A 192 7.61 2.94 7.57
N GLY A 193 8.70 3.34 8.23
CA GLY A 193 10.05 3.06 7.74
C GLY A 193 11.13 3.70 8.59
N TYR A 194 12.29 3.92 8.00
CA TYR A 194 13.41 4.58 8.66
C TYR A 194 14.07 5.62 7.77
N ILE A 195 14.75 6.56 8.41
CA ILE A 195 15.72 7.46 7.80
C ILE A 195 17.05 7.24 8.54
N SER A 196 18.08 6.90 7.78
CA SER A 196 19.42 6.61 8.29
C SER A 196 20.26 7.89 8.35
N PHE A 197 21.26 7.93 9.23
CA PHE A 197 22.18 9.06 9.37
C PHE A 197 23.03 9.33 8.12
N ASN A 198 23.12 8.37 7.20
CA ASN A 198 23.79 8.54 5.91
C ASN A 198 22.86 9.10 4.81
N GLY A 199 21.61 9.43 5.14
CA GLY A 199 20.62 9.95 4.19
C GLY A 199 19.80 8.87 3.46
N ASN A 200 20.14 7.58 3.61
CA ASN A 200 19.31 6.51 3.04
C ASN A 200 17.97 6.41 3.78
N MET A 201 16.92 6.10 3.06
CA MET A 201 15.56 6.00 3.57
C MET A 201 14.84 4.83 2.92
N ASP A 202 14.03 4.13 3.69
CA ASP A 202 13.14 3.09 3.17
C ASP A 202 11.83 3.15 3.91
N THR A 203 10.73 3.29 3.17
CA THR A 203 9.39 3.47 3.73
C THR A 203 8.38 2.60 3.00
N ALA A 204 7.55 1.91 3.77
CA ALA A 204 6.38 1.20 3.29
C ALA A 204 5.14 2.05 3.45
N ILE A 205 4.14 1.82 2.59
CA ILE A 205 2.82 2.40 2.81
C ILE A 205 2.20 1.76 4.07
N ALA A 206 1.59 2.57 4.92
CA ALA A 206 0.93 2.13 6.14
C ALA A 206 -0.47 1.54 5.86
N ILE A 207 -0.48 0.43 5.13
CA ILE A 207 -1.65 -0.43 4.88
C ILE A 207 -1.45 -1.78 5.56
N ARG A 208 -2.54 -2.54 5.69
CA ARG A 208 -2.55 -3.81 6.45
C ARG A 208 -1.85 -3.63 7.81
N THR A 209 -2.27 -2.58 8.51
CA THR A 209 -1.64 -2.10 9.74
C THR A 209 -2.69 -1.79 10.80
N LEU A 210 -2.42 -2.23 12.02
CA LEU A 210 -3.16 -1.87 13.22
C LEU A 210 -2.44 -0.77 13.95
N LEU A 211 -3.18 0.29 14.25
CA LEU A 211 -2.81 1.26 15.27
C LEU A 211 -3.50 0.85 16.57
N ILE A 212 -2.72 0.54 17.60
CA ILE A 212 -3.23 0.08 18.89
C ILE A 212 -2.99 1.18 19.92
N LYS A 213 -4.03 1.52 20.67
CA LYS A 213 -3.97 2.45 21.79
C LYS A 213 -4.80 1.89 22.95
N GLY A 214 -4.14 1.56 24.05
CA GLY A 214 -4.77 0.89 25.19
C GLY A 214 -5.34 -0.48 24.79
N ASP A 215 -6.63 -0.69 25.03
CA ASP A 215 -7.37 -1.92 24.74
C ASP A 215 -8.09 -1.88 23.37
N THR A 216 -7.74 -0.92 22.51
CA THR A 216 -8.41 -0.72 21.22
C THR A 216 -7.42 -0.79 20.08
N ALA A 217 -7.69 -1.66 19.11
CA ALA A 217 -7.04 -1.72 17.82
C ALA A 217 -7.88 -1.02 16.74
N TYR A 218 -7.23 -0.20 15.92
CA TYR A 218 -7.83 0.51 14.79
C TYR A 218 -7.24 -0.01 13.49
N LEU A 219 -8.12 -0.37 12.55
CA LEU A 219 -7.76 -0.89 11.23
C LEU A 219 -8.41 -0.03 10.15
N GLY A 220 -7.60 0.60 9.30
CA GLY A 220 -8.09 1.23 8.07
C GLY A 220 -8.17 0.22 6.92
N VAL A 221 -9.28 0.23 6.19
CA VAL A 221 -9.47 -0.56 4.96
C VAL A 221 -10.14 0.31 3.90
N GLY A 222 -9.74 0.15 2.64
CA GLY A 222 -10.21 1.01 1.56
C GLY A 222 -10.18 0.35 0.19
N ALA A 223 -10.89 0.98 -0.75
CA ALA A 223 -11.05 0.55 -2.13
C ALA A 223 -10.94 1.76 -3.07
N GLY A 224 -10.39 1.53 -4.26
CA GLY A 224 -10.28 2.53 -5.31
C GLY A 224 -11.59 2.63 -6.07
N ILE A 225 -12.24 3.79 -5.99
CA ILE A 225 -13.51 4.02 -6.67
C ILE A 225 -13.22 4.63 -8.04
N VAL A 226 -13.72 3.96 -9.08
CA VAL A 226 -13.67 4.39 -10.48
C VAL A 226 -15.09 4.51 -11.06
N ALA A 227 -15.22 4.95 -12.31
CA ALA A 227 -16.53 5.25 -12.91
C ALA A 227 -17.47 4.03 -13.01
N ASP A 228 -16.92 2.81 -13.12
CA ASP A 228 -17.64 1.54 -13.23
C ASP A 228 -17.71 0.77 -11.89
N SER A 229 -17.22 1.34 -10.79
CA SER A 229 -17.26 0.71 -9.47
C SER A 229 -18.69 0.42 -9.00
N VAL A 230 -18.89 -0.77 -8.42
CA VAL A 230 -20.17 -1.19 -7.85
C VAL A 230 -20.08 -1.11 -6.32
N PRO A 231 -20.86 -0.25 -5.64
CA PRO A 231 -20.68 0.05 -4.22
C PRO A 231 -20.59 -1.17 -3.30
N GLU A 232 -21.43 -2.18 -3.52
CA GLU A 232 -21.45 -3.41 -2.73
C GLU A 232 -20.15 -4.21 -2.90
N THR A 233 -19.66 -4.33 -4.13
CA THR A 233 -18.40 -5.03 -4.44
C THR A 233 -17.20 -4.32 -3.82
N GLU A 234 -17.15 -3.00 -3.89
CA GLU A 234 -16.07 -2.20 -3.30
C GLU A 234 -16.06 -2.34 -1.77
N PHE A 235 -17.24 -2.34 -1.14
CA PHE A 235 -17.36 -2.59 0.29
C PHE A 235 -16.82 -3.97 0.67
N GLU A 236 -17.21 -5.02 -0.06
CA GLU A 236 -16.70 -6.37 0.16
C GLU A 236 -15.18 -6.45 -0.02
N GLU A 237 -14.62 -5.75 -1.00
CA GLU A 237 -13.18 -5.65 -1.21
C GLU A 237 -12.46 -5.06 0.02
N THR A 238 -12.98 -3.97 0.59
CA THR A 238 -12.38 -3.39 1.81
C THR A 238 -12.33 -4.40 2.96
N MET A 239 -13.40 -5.18 3.15
CA MET A 239 -13.46 -6.21 4.19
C MET A 239 -12.53 -7.39 3.88
N ASN A 240 -12.39 -7.76 2.61
CA ASN A 240 -11.44 -8.78 2.15
C ASN A 240 -9.99 -8.36 2.44
N LYS A 241 -9.63 -7.09 2.22
CA LYS A 241 -8.30 -6.53 2.54
C LYS A 241 -8.00 -6.56 4.05
N GLY A 242 -9.01 -6.37 4.89
CA GLY A 242 -8.89 -6.45 6.36
C GLY A 242 -8.83 -7.87 6.93
N ARG A 243 -9.29 -8.88 6.17
CA ARG A 243 -9.50 -10.26 6.66
C ARG A 243 -8.27 -10.90 7.30
N ALA A 244 -7.09 -10.69 6.72
CA ALA A 244 -5.85 -11.27 7.25
C ALA A 244 -5.52 -10.77 8.67
N LEU A 245 -5.77 -9.48 8.94
CA LEU A 245 -5.55 -8.88 10.27
C LEU A 245 -6.61 -9.28 11.27
N LEU A 246 -7.87 -9.35 10.84
CA LEU A 246 -8.95 -9.87 11.69
C LEU A 246 -8.68 -11.32 12.11
N LYS A 247 -8.16 -12.15 11.20
CA LYS A 247 -7.74 -13.52 11.52
C LYS A 247 -6.52 -13.54 12.44
N ALA A 248 -5.58 -12.62 12.29
CA ALA A 248 -4.42 -12.50 13.19
C ALA A 248 -4.85 -12.13 14.62
N LEU A 249 -5.82 -11.22 14.77
CA LEU A 249 -6.43 -10.87 16.04
C LEU A 249 -7.11 -12.09 16.69
N GLU A 250 -7.94 -12.82 15.93
CA GLU A 250 -8.61 -14.03 16.41
C GLU A 250 -7.60 -15.13 16.83
N MET A 251 -6.52 -15.31 16.06
CA MET A 251 -5.47 -16.28 16.37
C MET A 251 -4.68 -15.88 17.63
N ALA A 252 -4.40 -14.59 17.81
CA ALA A 252 -3.75 -14.09 19.02
C ALA A 252 -4.66 -14.25 20.26
N GLU A 253 -5.98 -14.03 20.11
CA GLU A 253 -6.95 -14.20 21.18
C GLU A 253 -7.06 -15.65 21.68
N LYS A 254 -7.02 -16.62 20.76
CA LYS A 254 -7.09 -18.06 21.09
C LYS A 254 -5.82 -18.61 21.74
N GLY A 255 -4.77 -17.81 21.84
CA GLY A 255 -3.45 -18.23 22.30
C GLY A 255 -2.63 -18.85 21.16
N LEU A 256 -1.45 -18.28 20.94
CA LEU A 256 -0.50 -18.78 19.95
C LEU A 256 0.22 -20.04 20.47
N VAL A 257 -0.19 -21.22 19.97
CA VAL A 257 0.68 -22.41 20.00
C VAL A 257 1.56 -22.33 18.76
N VAL A 258 2.73 -21.72 18.88
CA VAL A 258 3.76 -21.70 17.82
C VAL A 258 4.73 -22.84 18.04
#